data_AF-A0A4Y7ZFK9-F1
#
_entry.id   AF-A0A4Y7ZFK9-F1
#
_cell.length_a   1.000
_cell.length_b   1.000
_cell.length_c   1.000
_cell.angle_alpha   90.00
_cell.angle_beta   90.00
_cell.angle_gamma   90.00
#
_symmetry.space_group_name_H-M   'P 1'
#
loop_
_entity.id
_entity.type
_entity.pdbx_description
1 polymer ?
#
loop_
_entity_poly.entity_id
_entity_poly.type
_entity_poly.pdbx_seq_one_letter_code
_entity_poly.pdbx_strand_id
1 'polypeptide(L)'
;MGPPGPTEGVVNSPDEARRAVRQRYKDGSDVIKITATGGVLSYAKSGDAPQFTLDEVQAVVQAAKDYGFSVAAHAHGTEGMKRAVLAGVTSIEHGTQMDDEVMRLMKERGTWYIPTIYAGRFVADKARIDGYFPAV
;
A
#
# COMPACT_ATOMS: atom_id res chain seq x y z
N MET A 1 7.67 -22.45 13.30
CA MET A 1 7.62 -20.99 13.14
C MET A 1 6.15 -20.61 13.10
N GLY A 2 5.72 -19.67 13.96
CA GLY A 2 4.34 -19.19 13.97
C GLY A 2 4.01 -18.37 12.72
N PRO A 3 2.77 -17.85 12.60
CA PRO A 3 2.45 -16.89 11.55
C PRO A 3 3.39 -15.68 11.64
N PRO A 4 3.78 -15.08 10.50
CA PRO A 4 4.60 -13.87 10.50
C PRO A 4 3.88 -12.75 11.27
N GLY A 5 4.65 -11.92 11.96
CA GLY A 5 4.14 -10.85 12.79
C GLY A 5 4.70 -9.47 12.43
N PRO A 6 4.52 -8.47 13.31
CA PRO A 6 4.88 -7.09 13.03
C PRO A 6 6.36 -6.87 12.69
N THR A 7 7.24 -7.69 13.26
CA THR A 7 8.68 -7.66 12.99
C THR A 7 9.02 -8.11 11.57
N GLU A 8 8.25 -9.05 11.04
CA GLU A 8 8.31 -9.56 9.68
C GLU A 8 7.50 -8.70 8.68
N GLY A 9 6.82 -7.65 9.15
CA GLY A 9 6.03 -6.74 8.32
C GLY A 9 4.60 -7.21 8.03
N VAL A 10 4.09 -8.21 8.77
CA VAL A 10 2.70 -8.65 8.69
C VAL A 10 1.95 -8.20 9.93
N VAL A 11 0.83 -7.50 9.73
CA VAL A 11 0.04 -6.93 10.83
C VAL A 11 -1.45 -7.13 10.55
N ASN A 12 -2.23 -7.38 11.60
CA ASN A 12 -3.68 -7.60 11.52
C ASN A 12 -4.45 -6.81 12.60
N SER A 13 -3.86 -5.74 13.13
CA SER A 13 -4.56 -4.78 13.99
C SER A 13 -3.82 -3.43 14.07
N PRO A 14 -4.48 -2.37 14.56
CA PRO A 14 -3.85 -1.08 14.84
C PRO A 14 -2.64 -1.15 15.79
N ASP A 15 -2.65 -2.02 16.81
CA ASP A 15 -1.49 -2.15 17.72
C ASP A 15 -0.31 -2.81 17.01
N GLU A 16 -0.58 -3.85 16.22
CA GLU A 16 0.40 -4.51 15.37
C GLU A 16 1.06 -3.54 14.39
N ALA A 17 0.25 -2.68 13.75
CA ALA A 17 0.72 -1.62 12.86
C ALA A 17 1.71 -0.68 13.55
N ARG A 18 1.41 -0.20 14.76
CA ARG A 18 2.33 0.66 15.54
C ARG A 18 3.62 -0.07 15.88
N ARG A 19 3.54 -1.34 16.28
CA ARG A 19 4.72 -2.17 16.59
C ARG A 19 5.62 -2.34 15.36
N ALA A 20 5.04 -2.60 14.19
CA ALA A 20 5.79 -2.73 12.94
C ALA A 20 6.51 -1.43 12.57
N VAL A 21 5.85 -0.28 12.67
CA VAL A 21 6.50 1.02 12.39
C VAL A 21 7.67 1.30 13.35
N ARG A 22 7.49 1.05 14.65
CA ARG A 22 8.57 1.20 15.65
C ARG A 22 9.75 0.27 15.35
N GLN A 23 9.46 -0.94 14.88
CA GLN A 23 10.51 -1.85 14.45
C GLN A 23 11.27 -1.31 13.24
N ARG A 24 10.59 -0.80 12.21
CA ARG A 24 11.23 -0.17 11.05
C ARG A 24 12.08 1.06 11.41
N TYR A 25 11.63 1.85 12.39
CA TYR A 25 12.44 2.93 12.95
C TYR A 25 13.74 2.39 13.59
N LYS A 26 13.63 1.37 14.44
CA LYS A 26 14.80 0.71 15.06
C LYS A 26 15.76 0.13 14.02
N ASP A 27 15.23 -0.37 12.91
CA ASP A 27 16.01 -0.95 11.81
C ASP A 27 16.68 0.12 10.92
N GLY A 28 16.43 1.42 11.16
CA GLY A 28 17.04 2.53 10.42
C GLY A 28 16.38 2.84 9.08
N SER A 29 15.07 2.56 8.94
CA SER A 29 14.32 2.92 7.73
C SER A 29 14.11 4.44 7.62
N ASP A 30 13.98 4.97 6.41
CA ASP A 30 13.64 6.39 6.16
C ASP A 30 12.14 6.61 5.87
N VAL A 31 11.45 5.55 5.44
CA VAL A 31 10.07 5.60 4.94
C VAL A 31 9.33 4.33 5.32
N ILE A 32 8.02 4.44 5.55
CA ILE A 32 7.13 3.29 5.70
C ILE A 32 6.41 3.01 4.39
N LYS A 33 6.41 1.74 3.98
CA LYS A 33 5.70 1.27 2.79
C LYS A 33 4.66 0.23 3.19
N ILE A 34 3.42 0.40 2.74
CA ILE A 34 2.32 -0.56 2.95
C ILE A 34 1.70 -1.04 1.64
N THR A 35 1.04 -2.20 1.68
CA THR A 35 0.20 -2.75 0.61
C THR A 35 -1.28 -2.53 0.94
N ALA A 36 -1.86 -1.41 0.47
CA ALA A 36 -3.26 -1.08 0.77
C ALA A 36 -4.26 -1.92 -0.04
N THR A 37 -3.82 -2.45 -1.18
CA THR A 37 -4.54 -3.46 -1.97
C THR A 37 -3.63 -4.67 -2.24
N GLY A 38 -4.22 -5.73 -2.81
CA GLY A 38 -3.42 -6.72 -3.54
C GLY A 38 -2.56 -6.09 -4.64
N GLY A 39 -1.66 -6.89 -5.20
CA GLY A 39 -0.77 -6.46 -6.28
C GLY A 39 -0.89 -7.34 -7.51
N VAL A 40 -0.58 -6.78 -8.67
CA VAL A 40 -0.65 -7.47 -9.98
C VAL A 40 0.18 -8.75 -10.03
N LEU A 41 1.32 -8.78 -9.31
CA LEU A 41 2.23 -9.94 -9.24
C LEU A 41 2.15 -10.66 -7.88
N SER A 42 1.15 -10.34 -7.06
CA SER A 42 0.99 -10.99 -5.76
C SER A 42 0.23 -12.30 -5.90
N TYR A 43 0.45 -13.24 -4.97
CA TYR A 43 -0.37 -14.45 -4.83
C TYR A 43 -1.79 -14.16 -4.29
N ALA A 44 -2.18 -12.89 -4.11
CA ALA A 44 -3.52 -12.57 -3.66
C ALA A 44 -4.54 -12.94 -4.74
N LYS A 45 -5.64 -13.57 -4.33
CA LYS A 45 -6.73 -13.96 -5.24
C LYS A 45 -7.32 -12.78 -6.03
N SER A 46 -7.19 -11.56 -5.50
CA SER A 46 -7.59 -10.32 -6.18
C SER A 46 -6.50 -9.26 -5.99
N GLY A 47 -6.03 -8.71 -7.11
CA GLY A 47 -5.11 -7.56 -7.11
C GLY A 47 -5.76 -6.25 -6.68
N ASP A 48 -7.09 -6.19 -6.59
CA ASP A 48 -7.81 -4.93 -6.35
C ASP A 48 -8.44 -4.86 -4.95
N ALA A 49 -8.56 -6.00 -4.27
CA ALA A 49 -9.19 -6.08 -2.96
C ALA A 49 -8.38 -5.27 -1.91
N PRO A 50 -9.06 -4.49 -1.05
CA PRO A 50 -8.40 -3.78 0.04
C PRO A 50 -7.83 -4.76 1.06
N GLN A 51 -6.59 -4.53 1.50
CA GLN A 51 -5.89 -5.39 2.48
C GLN A 51 -5.93 -4.87 3.91
N PHE A 52 -6.20 -3.57 4.09
CA PHE A 52 -6.28 -2.93 5.40
C PHE A 52 -7.66 -2.33 5.64
N THR A 53 -8.05 -2.26 6.91
CA THR A 53 -9.11 -1.36 7.37
C THR A 53 -8.56 0.07 7.51
N LEU A 54 -9.46 1.06 7.62
CA LEU A 54 -9.06 2.46 7.73
C LEU A 54 -8.24 2.74 9.01
N ASP A 55 -8.65 2.16 10.13
CA ASP A 55 -8.02 2.35 11.44
C ASP A 55 -6.62 1.73 11.52
N GLU A 56 -6.39 0.61 10.83
CA GLU A 56 -5.04 0.03 10.71
C GLU A 56 -4.09 0.97 9.96
N VAL A 57 -4.53 1.53 8.82
CA VAL A 57 -3.69 2.49 8.07
C VAL A 57 -3.47 3.77 8.88
N GLN A 58 -4.49 4.27 9.59
CA GLN A 58 -4.34 5.42 10.48
C GLN A 58 -3.32 5.17 11.58
N ALA A 59 -3.28 3.95 12.13
CA ALA A 59 -2.29 3.59 13.14
C ALA A 59 -0.86 3.57 12.60
N VAL A 60 -0.66 3.08 11.36
CA VAL A 60 0.63 3.18 10.64
C VAL A 60 1.02 4.65 10.48
N VAL A 61 0.13 5.48 9.92
CA VAL A 61 0.40 6.89 9.63
C VAL A 61 0.71 7.67 10.91
N GLN A 62 -0.06 7.45 11.98
CA GLN A 62 0.17 8.15 13.25
C GLN A 62 1.52 7.78 13.86
N ALA A 63 1.87 6.49 13.89
CA ALA A 63 3.18 6.07 14.41
C ALA A 63 4.34 6.56 13.54
N ALA A 64 4.17 6.60 12.21
CA ALA A 64 5.18 7.09 11.29
C ALA A 64 5.46 8.58 11.50
N LYS A 65 4.41 9.38 11.74
CA LYS A 65 4.51 10.82 12.04
C LYS A 65 5.36 11.12 13.27
N ASP A 66 5.25 10.33 14.33
CA ASP A 66 6.03 10.51 15.56
C ASP A 66 7.55 10.43 15.31
N TYR A 67 7.96 9.73 14.24
CA TYR A 67 9.35 9.58 13.81
C TYR A 67 9.72 10.44 12.58
N GLY A 68 8.80 11.29 12.09
CA GLY A 68 9.02 12.11 10.91
C GLY A 68 9.03 11.33 9.58
N PHE A 69 8.53 10.08 9.57
CA PHE A 69 8.48 9.28 8.36
C PHE A 69 7.32 9.65 7.45
N SER A 70 7.55 9.52 6.15
CA SER A 70 6.50 9.45 5.14
C SER A 70 5.93 8.04 5.03
N VAL A 71 4.68 7.94 4.58
CA VAL A 71 4.02 6.64 4.34
C VAL A 71 3.58 6.55 2.88
N ALA A 72 4.12 5.57 2.15
CA ALA A 72 3.72 5.26 0.79
C ALA A 72 2.79 4.04 0.77
N ALA A 73 1.70 4.10 0.01
CA ALA A 73 0.75 3.00 -0.12
C ALA A 73 0.73 2.44 -1.55
N HIS A 74 0.98 1.14 -1.69
CA HIS A 74 0.70 0.42 -2.93
C HIS A 74 -0.81 0.24 -3.04
N ALA A 75 -1.43 0.79 -4.08
CA ALA A 75 -2.87 0.66 -4.31
C ALA A 75 -3.22 0.63 -5.80
N HIS A 76 -3.91 -0.43 -6.23
CA HIS A 76 -4.55 -0.51 -7.55
C HIS A 76 -6.04 -0.20 -7.48
N GLY A 77 -6.77 -0.93 -6.62
CA GLY A 77 -8.22 -0.80 -6.45
C GLY A 77 -8.65 0.45 -5.68
N THR A 78 -9.81 1.00 -6.08
CA THR A 78 -10.35 2.29 -5.62
C THR A 78 -10.60 2.33 -4.11
N GLU A 79 -11.22 1.31 -3.53
CA GLU A 79 -11.61 1.30 -2.11
C GLU A 79 -10.38 1.29 -1.17
N GLY A 80 -9.35 0.49 -1.49
CA GLY A 80 -8.11 0.49 -0.71
C GLY A 80 -7.37 1.82 -0.82
N MET A 81 -7.38 2.41 -2.02
CA MET A 81 -6.81 3.74 -2.25
C MET A 81 -7.53 4.82 -1.45
N LYS A 82 -8.87 4.82 -1.45
CA LYS A 82 -9.70 5.74 -0.66
C LYS A 82 -9.38 5.66 0.83
N ARG A 83 -9.29 4.45 1.39
CA ARG A 83 -8.92 4.25 2.81
C ARG A 83 -7.53 4.80 3.11
N ALA A 84 -6.55 4.53 2.24
CA ALA A 84 -5.19 5.02 2.42
C ALA A 84 -5.12 6.56 2.40
N VAL A 85 -5.79 7.21 1.44
CA VAL A 85 -5.86 8.67 1.35
C VAL A 85 -6.55 9.28 2.58
N LEU A 86 -7.69 8.72 3.01
CA LEU A 86 -8.40 9.17 4.21
C LEU A 86 -7.58 9.00 5.49
N ALA A 87 -6.76 7.95 5.58
CA ALA A 87 -5.83 7.74 6.69
C ALA A 87 -4.66 8.74 6.70
N GLY A 88 -4.41 9.43 5.58
CA GLY A 88 -3.37 10.45 5.47
C GLY A 88 -2.01 9.89 5.08
N VAL A 89 -1.97 8.86 4.22
CA VAL A 89 -0.71 8.46 3.58
C VAL A 89 -0.12 9.60 2.76
N THR A 90 1.21 9.65 2.67
CA THR A 90 1.94 10.67 1.93
C THR A 90 1.79 10.49 0.43
N SER A 91 1.84 9.24 -0.07
CA SER A 91 1.72 8.94 -1.49
C SER A 91 0.92 7.68 -1.79
N ILE A 92 0.26 7.69 -2.95
CA ILE A 92 -0.30 6.51 -3.60
C ILE A 92 0.62 6.11 -4.75
N GLU A 93 1.08 4.87 -4.71
CA GLU A 93 1.84 4.26 -5.80
C GLU A 93 0.91 3.49 -6.74
N HIS A 94 1.27 3.46 -8.03
CA HIS A 94 0.55 2.81 -9.12
C HIS A 94 -0.76 3.50 -9.50
N GLY A 95 -1.79 3.47 -8.64
CA GLY A 95 -3.04 4.19 -8.84
C GLY A 95 -3.88 3.73 -10.04
N THR A 96 -3.82 2.45 -10.42
CA THR A 96 -4.34 1.97 -11.72
C THR A 96 -5.84 2.17 -11.91
N GLN A 97 -6.66 1.99 -10.86
CA GLN A 97 -8.12 2.15 -10.92
C GLN A 97 -8.57 3.41 -10.15
N MET A 98 -7.72 4.43 -10.10
CA MET A 98 -8.04 5.70 -9.45
C MET A 98 -9.21 6.38 -10.17
N ASP A 99 -10.24 6.78 -9.42
CA ASP A 99 -11.42 7.49 -9.92
C ASP A 99 -11.46 8.95 -9.47
N ASP A 100 -12.47 9.70 -9.94
CA ASP A 100 -12.62 11.12 -9.65
C ASP A 100 -12.81 11.41 -8.14
N GLU A 101 -13.45 10.49 -7.41
CA GLU A 101 -13.63 10.63 -5.96
C GLU A 101 -12.28 10.58 -5.25
N VAL A 102 -11.45 9.57 -5.57
CA VAL A 102 -10.13 9.42 -4.97
C VAL A 102 -9.21 10.57 -5.37
N MET A 103 -9.22 11.00 -6.63
CA MET A 103 -8.44 12.17 -7.08
C MET A 103 -8.81 13.44 -6.31
N ARG A 104 -10.11 13.65 -6.05
CA ARG A 104 -10.57 14.78 -5.23
C ARG A 104 -10.07 14.67 -3.79
N LEU A 105 -10.17 13.51 -3.17
CA LEU A 105 -9.67 13.27 -1.82
C LEU A 105 -8.15 13.46 -1.73
N MET A 106 -7.38 13.01 -2.71
CA MET A 106 -5.92 13.21 -2.74
C MET A 106 -5.56 14.69 -2.76
N LYS A 107 -6.26 15.49 -3.56
CA LYS A 107 -6.08 16.96 -3.58
C LYS A 107 -6.43 17.60 -2.24
N GLU A 108 -7.53 17.19 -1.62
CA GLU A 108 -7.95 17.70 -0.30
C GLU A 108 -6.93 17.38 0.80
N ARG A 109 -6.35 16.17 0.75
CA ARG A 109 -5.43 15.67 1.78
C ARG A 109 -3.95 15.96 1.50
N GLY A 110 -3.62 16.47 0.33
CA GLY A 110 -2.24 16.69 -0.09
C GLY A 110 -1.46 15.40 -0.35
N THR A 111 -2.15 14.32 -0.75
CA THR A 111 -1.53 13.03 -1.05
C THR A 111 -0.95 13.03 -2.47
N TRP A 112 0.30 12.64 -2.61
CA TRP A 112 1.01 12.59 -3.88
C TRP A 112 0.60 11.36 -4.70
N TYR A 113 0.56 11.53 -6.03
CA TYR A 113 0.36 10.42 -6.96
C TYR A 113 1.68 10.05 -7.63
N ILE A 114 2.11 8.80 -7.47
CA ILE A 114 3.32 8.24 -8.07
C ILE A 114 2.95 7.13 -9.06
N PRO A 115 2.64 7.48 -10.33
CA PRO A 115 2.28 6.50 -11.35
C PRO A 115 3.48 5.68 -11.81
N THR A 116 3.30 4.36 -11.94
CA THR A 116 4.31 3.44 -12.52
C THR A 116 3.94 2.99 -13.93
N ILE A 117 3.57 3.95 -14.80
CA ILE A 117 2.97 3.68 -16.12
C ILE A 117 3.84 2.77 -16.99
N TYR A 118 5.15 3.01 -17.04
CA TYR A 118 6.05 2.18 -17.84
C TYR A 118 6.11 0.73 -17.36
N ALA A 119 6.22 0.52 -16.04
CA ALA A 119 6.20 -0.82 -15.46
C ALA A 119 4.85 -1.51 -15.69
N GLY A 120 3.74 -0.78 -15.55
CA GLY A 120 2.40 -1.29 -15.87
C GLY A 120 2.26 -1.74 -17.33
N ARG A 121 2.79 -0.94 -18.27
CA ARG A 121 2.85 -1.33 -19.69
C ARG A 121 3.68 -2.58 -19.92
N PHE A 122 4.87 -2.65 -19.32
CA PHE A 122 5.72 -3.84 -19.43
C PHE A 122 4.99 -5.10 -18.97
N VAL A 123 4.35 -5.05 -17.79
CA VAL A 123 3.59 -6.20 -17.27
C VAL A 123 2.43 -6.57 -18.20
N ALA A 124 1.68 -5.58 -18.70
CA ALA A 124 0.59 -5.83 -19.65
C ALA A 124 1.07 -6.46 -20.97
N ASP A 125 2.21 -6.01 -21.51
CA ASP A 125 2.79 -6.55 -22.74
C ASP A 125 3.30 -7.98 -22.53
N LYS A 126 3.92 -8.26 -21.38
CA LYS A 126 4.40 -9.60 -21.02
C LYS A 126 3.28 -10.59 -20.72
N ALA A 127 2.17 -10.15 -20.13
CA ALA A 127 1.01 -11.00 -19.85
C ALA A 127 0.33 -11.55 -21.12
N ARG A 128 0.61 -10.99 -22.30
CA ARG A 128 0.14 -11.51 -23.60
C ARG A 128 0.98 -12.68 -24.12
N ILE A 129 2.16 -12.92 -23.54
CA ILE A 129 3.04 -14.03 -23.93
C ILE A 129 2.65 -15.23 -23.08
N ASP A 130 2.20 -16.30 -23.74
CA ASP A 130 1.80 -17.52 -23.07
C ASP A 130 2.94 -18.08 -22.20
N GLY A 131 2.62 -18.47 -20.97
CA GLY A 131 3.58 -18.99 -19.98
C GLY A 131 4.63 -18.01 -19.45
N TYR A 132 4.58 -16.71 -19.76
CA TYR A 132 5.59 -15.76 -19.26
C TYR A 132 5.49 -15.53 -17.75
N PHE A 133 4.28 -15.43 -17.22
CA PHE A 133 4.03 -15.38 -15.77
C PHE A 133 3.50 -16.73 -15.26
N PRO A 134 3.77 -17.11 -14.00
CA PRO A 134 3.20 -18.31 -13.40
C PRO A 134 1.67 -18.27 -13.42
N ALA A 135 1.04 -19.44 -13.54
CA ALA A 135 -0.39 -19.56 -13.31
C ALA A 135 -0.72 -19.20 -11.84
N VAL A 136 -1.77 -18.40 -11.65
CA VAL A 136 -2.34 -18.06 -10.34
C VAL A 136 -3.27 -19.15 -9.82
#